data_AF-A0A972HCE4-F1
#
_entry.id   AF-A0A972HCE4-F1
#
_cell.length_a   1.000
_cell.length_b   1.000
_cell.length_c   1.000
_cell.angle_alpha   90.00
_cell.angle_beta   90.00
_cell.angle_gamma   90.00
#
_symmetry.space_group_name_H-M   'P 1'
#
loop_
_entity.id
_entity.type
_entity.pdbx_description
1 polymer ?
#
loop_
_entity_poly.entity_id
_entity_poly.type
_entity_poly.pdbx_seq_one_letter_code
_entity_poly.pdbx_strand_id
1 'polypeptide(L)'
;MSPNPDGPIWIADGAPSAARWIADRLDVCAATAREWIRVGRALSGLDATVDAFEQGNLTYAKVRVITRIATPDNEAELSKIAQTTPAESIAKALAVWSVANGSGTRRTTSRHSVIVAEVADARTRVPRCVIHDY
;
A
#
# COMPACT_ATOMS: atom_id res chain seq x y z
N MET A 1 -33.09 16.65 0.95
CA MET A 1 -32.41 15.42 1.38
C MET A 1 -31.51 15.80 2.54
N SER A 2 -32.01 15.66 3.77
CA SER A 2 -31.23 16.01 4.96
C SER A 2 -30.08 15.01 5.11
N PRO A 3 -28.84 15.46 5.39
CA PRO A 3 -27.71 14.55 5.57
C PRO A 3 -27.95 13.65 6.78
N ASN A 4 -27.75 12.34 6.61
CA ASN A 4 -27.78 11.36 7.69
C ASN A 4 -26.61 11.66 8.65
N PRO A 5 -26.85 11.97 9.94
CA PRO A 5 -25.78 12.30 10.89
C PRO A 5 -24.81 11.14 11.16
N ASP A 6 -25.24 9.90 10.92
CA ASP A 6 -24.39 8.70 11.03
C ASP A 6 -23.73 8.30 9.69
N GLY A 7 -23.93 9.12 8.65
CA GLY A 7 -23.34 8.90 7.34
C GLY A 7 -21.84 9.19 7.32
N PRO A 8 -21.09 8.65 6.34
CA PRO A 8 -19.71 9.05 6.12
C PRO A 8 -19.60 10.58 6.03
N ILE A 9 -18.68 11.17 6.79
CA ILE A 9 -18.50 12.63 6.94
C ILE A 9 -18.43 13.39 5.60
N TRP A 10 -17.95 12.74 4.54
CA TRP A 10 -17.87 13.34 3.22
C TRP A 10 -19.25 13.59 2.56
N ILE A 11 -20.27 12.81 2.91
CA ILE A 11 -21.67 13.05 2.49
C ILE A 11 -22.22 14.28 3.21
N ALA A 12 -21.99 14.38 4.52
CA ALA A 12 -22.45 15.50 5.33
C ALA A 12 -21.85 16.82 4.86
N ASP A 13 -20.60 16.79 4.41
CA ASP A 13 -19.89 17.95 3.84
C ASP A 13 -20.21 18.20 2.35
N GLY A 14 -21.15 17.47 1.75
CA GLY A 14 -21.60 17.68 0.36
C GLY A 14 -20.59 17.31 -0.72
N ALA A 15 -19.55 16.53 -0.40
CA ALA A 15 -18.56 16.13 -1.39
C ALA A 15 -19.08 15.01 -2.29
N PRO A 16 -18.74 15.02 -3.60
CA PRO A 16 -19.23 14.02 -4.55
C PRO A 16 -18.62 12.63 -4.35
N SER A 17 -17.54 12.52 -3.57
CA SER A 17 -16.95 11.25 -3.14
C SER A 17 -15.98 11.47 -1.97
N ALA A 18 -15.68 10.40 -1.22
CA ALA A 18 -14.64 10.40 -0.19
C ALA A 18 -13.28 10.88 -0.72
N ALA A 19 -12.89 10.45 -1.93
CA ALA A 19 -11.62 10.85 -2.51
C ALA A 19 -11.56 12.35 -2.84
N ARG A 20 -12.66 12.93 -3.35
CA ARG A 20 -12.74 14.38 -3.61
C ARG A 20 -12.68 15.16 -2.28
N TRP A 21 -13.39 14.68 -1.26
CA TRP A 21 -13.39 15.27 0.08
C TRP A 21 -12.00 15.32 0.72
N ILE A 22 -11.22 14.23 0.62
CA ILE A 22 -9.84 14.16 1.09
C ILE A 22 -8.94 15.08 0.25
N ALA A 23 -9.07 15.04 -1.07
CA ALA A 23 -8.30 15.87 -2.00
C ALA A 23 -8.43 17.37 -1.70
N ASP A 24 -9.65 17.84 -1.46
CA ASP A 24 -9.94 19.24 -1.13
C ASP A 24 -9.36 19.66 0.23
N ARG A 25 -9.36 18.76 1.22
CA ARG A 25 -8.89 19.09 2.59
C ARG A 25 -7.39 19.04 2.75
N LEU A 26 -6.73 18.14 2.05
CA LEU A 26 -5.30 17.86 2.21
C LEU A 26 -4.46 18.41 1.05
N ASP A 27 -5.08 19.17 0.13
CA ASP A 27 -4.43 19.76 -1.03
C ASP A 27 -3.63 18.73 -1.86
N VAL A 28 -4.31 17.64 -2.21
CA VAL A 28 -3.74 16.56 -3.06
C VAL A 28 -4.65 16.27 -4.23
N CYS A 29 -4.10 15.73 -5.32
CA CYS A 29 -4.94 15.31 -6.42
C CYS A 29 -5.86 14.14 -6.02
N ALA A 30 -7.03 14.04 -6.66
CA ALA A 30 -8.00 12.98 -6.38
C ALA A 30 -7.43 11.57 -6.62
N ALA A 31 -6.42 11.41 -7.48
CA ALA A 31 -5.75 10.12 -7.70
C ALA A 31 -4.97 9.67 -6.45
N THR A 32 -4.21 10.58 -5.82
CA THR A 32 -3.51 10.32 -4.56
C THR A 32 -4.49 9.93 -3.45
N ALA A 33 -5.58 10.68 -3.29
CA ALA A 33 -6.60 10.37 -2.30
C ALA A 33 -7.25 8.98 -2.51
N ARG A 34 -7.53 8.60 -3.77
CA ARG A 34 -8.04 7.24 -4.07
C ARG A 34 -7.04 6.16 -3.68
N GLU A 35 -5.75 6.38 -3.91
CA GLU A 35 -4.72 5.42 -3.53
C GLU A 35 -4.61 5.29 -2.01
N TRP A 36 -4.72 6.39 -1.25
CA TRP A 36 -4.79 6.34 0.21
C TRP A 36 -6.00 5.53 0.70
N ILE A 37 -7.18 5.79 0.14
CA ILE A 37 -8.40 5.03 0.49
C ILE A 37 -8.22 3.54 0.16
N ARG A 38 -7.66 3.22 -1.02
CA ARG A 38 -7.40 1.82 -1.42
C ARG A 38 -6.47 1.14 -0.43
N VAL A 39 -5.35 1.78 -0.09
CA VAL A 39 -4.38 1.24 0.86
C VAL A 39 -5.02 1.05 2.23
N GLY A 40 -5.73 2.06 2.75
CA GLY A 40 -6.40 1.97 4.05
C GLY A 40 -7.44 0.85 4.10
N ARG A 41 -8.23 0.67 3.03
CA ARG A 41 -9.18 -0.45 2.93
C ARG A 41 -8.50 -1.80 2.88
N ALA A 42 -7.39 -1.92 2.13
CA ALA A 42 -6.67 -3.18 2.00
C ALA A 42 -5.96 -3.57 3.31
N LEU A 43 -5.52 -2.60 4.11
CA LEU A 43 -4.95 -2.86 5.44
C LEU A 43 -5.98 -3.41 6.43
N SER A 44 -7.29 -3.20 6.19
CA SER A 44 -8.34 -3.81 6.99
C SER A 44 -8.31 -5.34 6.83
N GLY A 45 -7.72 -6.03 7.80
CA GLY A 45 -7.52 -7.48 7.79
C GLY A 45 -6.11 -7.94 7.42
N LEU A 46 -5.13 -7.03 7.44
CA LEU A 46 -3.70 -7.34 7.27
C LEU A 46 -2.93 -6.90 8.53
N ASP A 47 -3.22 -7.52 9.66
CA ASP A 47 -2.77 -7.10 10.99
C ASP A 47 -1.24 -7.10 11.07
N ALA A 48 -0.57 -8.11 10.51
CA ALA A 48 0.91 -8.15 10.52
C ALA A 48 1.53 -7.05 9.67
N THR A 49 0.85 -6.64 8.59
CA THR A 49 1.28 -5.51 7.76
C THR A 49 1.05 -4.17 8.47
N VAL A 50 -0.08 -4.02 9.18
CA VAL A 50 -0.40 -2.85 10.00
C VAL A 50 0.65 -2.70 11.10
N ASP A 51 0.90 -3.75 11.88
CA ASP A 51 1.89 -3.74 12.97
C ASP A 51 3.27 -3.32 12.46
N ALA A 52 3.72 -3.91 11.34
CA ALA A 52 5.02 -3.57 10.76
C ALA A 52 5.06 -2.13 10.22
N PHE A 53 3.93 -1.58 9.76
CA PHE A 53 3.84 -0.20 9.31
C PHE A 53 3.85 0.78 10.48
N GLU A 54 3.09 0.51 11.54
CA GLU A 54 3.03 1.32 12.76
C GLU A 54 4.37 1.36 13.50
N GLN A 55 5.13 0.27 13.47
CA GLN A 55 6.48 0.19 14.03
C GLN A 55 7.55 0.89 13.15
N GLY A 56 7.19 1.37 11.96
CA GLY A 56 8.12 2.00 11.02
C GLY A 56 9.02 1.03 10.26
N ASN A 57 8.78 -0.29 10.36
CA ASN A 57 9.52 -1.31 9.62
C ASN A 57 9.13 -1.35 8.13
N LEU A 58 7.94 -0.86 7.81
CA LEU A 58 7.48 -0.63 6.44
C LEU A 58 7.29 0.86 6.16
N THR A 59 7.58 1.27 4.92
CA THR A 59 7.23 2.61 4.44
C THR A 59 5.93 2.57 3.66
N TYR A 60 5.23 3.70 3.55
CA TYR A 60 4.01 3.80 2.73
C TYR A 60 4.20 3.29 1.29
N ALA A 61 5.37 3.57 0.68
CA ALA A 61 5.71 3.10 -0.65
C ALA A 61 5.79 1.57 -0.75
N LYS A 62 6.24 0.87 0.31
CA LYS A 62 6.23 -0.59 0.37
C LYS A 62 4.81 -1.11 0.60
N VAL A 63 4.10 -0.55 1.58
CA VAL A 63 2.72 -0.94 1.94
C VAL A 63 1.77 -0.85 0.75
N ARG A 64 1.81 0.24 -0.04
CA ARG A 64 0.94 0.39 -1.21
C ARG A 64 1.16 -0.70 -2.27
N VAL A 65 2.36 -1.28 -2.34
CA VAL A 65 2.68 -2.36 -3.29
C VAL A 65 2.26 -3.71 -2.71
N ILE A 66 2.60 -3.98 -1.44
CA ILE A 66 2.24 -5.24 -0.74
C ILE A 66 0.73 -5.47 -0.76
N THR A 67 -0.05 -4.43 -0.43
CA THR A 67 -1.52 -4.47 -0.36
C THR A 67 -2.21 -4.80 -1.70
N ARG A 68 -1.48 -4.96 -2.81
CA ARG A 68 -2.04 -5.41 -4.10
C ARG A 68 -2.20 -6.93 -4.18
N ILE A 69 -1.42 -7.68 -3.43
CA ILE A 69 -1.39 -9.16 -3.50
C ILE A 69 -1.47 -9.82 -2.11
N ALA A 70 -1.38 -9.02 -1.05
CA ALA A 70 -1.45 -9.52 0.31
C ALA A 70 -2.84 -10.07 0.65
N THR A 71 -2.83 -11.20 1.33
CA THR A 71 -3.96 -11.85 1.98
C THR A 71 -3.55 -12.18 3.42
N PRO A 72 -4.50 -12.44 4.34
CA PRO A 72 -4.16 -12.83 5.71
C PRO A 72 -3.20 -14.05 5.79
N ASP A 73 -3.30 -14.97 4.81
CA ASP A 73 -2.47 -16.17 4.76
C ASP A 73 -1.01 -15.91 4.36
N ASN A 74 -0.74 -14.85 3.58
CA ASN A 74 0.59 -14.60 3.00
C ASN A 74 1.26 -13.31 3.50
N GLU A 75 0.53 -12.45 4.22
CA GLU A 75 1.01 -11.11 4.56
C GLU A 75 2.29 -11.11 5.41
N ALA A 76 2.46 -12.10 6.29
CA ALA A 76 3.64 -12.21 7.13
C ALA A 76 4.90 -12.49 6.29
N GLU A 77 4.77 -13.24 5.19
CA GLU A 77 5.88 -13.51 4.28
C GLU A 77 6.19 -12.29 3.41
N LEU A 78 5.16 -11.66 2.84
CA LEU A 78 5.29 -10.45 2.03
C LEU A 78 5.88 -9.28 2.83
N SER A 79 5.47 -9.12 4.10
CA SER A 79 6.01 -8.11 5.00
C SER A 79 7.50 -8.33 5.25
N LYS A 80 7.96 -9.57 5.47
CA LYS A 80 9.39 -9.87 5.63
C LYS A 80 10.20 -9.53 4.38
N ILE A 81 9.72 -9.92 3.20
CA ILE A 81 10.36 -9.56 1.92
C ILE A 81 10.44 -8.03 1.81
N ALA A 82 9.37 -7.33 2.13
CA ALA A 82 9.33 -5.88 2.02
C ALA A 82 10.28 -5.19 3.01
N GLN A 83 10.44 -5.68 4.23
CA GLN A 83 11.36 -5.10 5.22
C GLN A 83 12.81 -5.12 4.71
N THR A 84 13.24 -6.20 4.04
CA THR A 84 14.60 -6.35 3.51
C THR A 84 14.79 -5.84 2.07
N THR A 85 13.73 -5.37 1.40
CA THR A 85 13.80 -4.91 0.01
C THR A 85 13.69 -3.40 -0.09
N PRO A 86 14.55 -2.71 -0.86
CA PRO A 86 14.38 -1.29 -1.16
C PRO A 86 13.02 -0.98 -1.80
N ALA A 87 12.42 0.17 -1.46
CA ALA A 87 11.09 0.53 -1.94
C ALA A 87 10.98 0.66 -3.47
N GLU A 88 12.09 0.95 -4.16
CA GLU A 88 12.15 0.98 -5.63
C GLU A 88 12.08 -0.42 -6.26
N SER A 89 12.58 -1.44 -5.56
CA SER A 89 12.70 -2.81 -6.07
C SER A 89 11.57 -3.74 -5.58
N ILE A 90 10.73 -3.28 -4.65
CA ILE A 90 9.68 -4.11 -4.03
C ILE A 90 8.71 -4.69 -5.06
N ALA A 91 8.29 -3.91 -6.06
CA ALA A 91 7.37 -4.41 -7.10
C ALA A 91 7.97 -5.61 -7.86
N LYS A 92 9.27 -5.55 -8.17
CA LYS A 92 9.99 -6.64 -8.85
C LYS A 92 10.14 -7.85 -7.93
N ALA A 93 10.52 -7.65 -6.67
CA ALA A 93 10.65 -8.73 -5.69
C ALA A 93 9.31 -9.48 -5.49
N LEU A 94 8.21 -8.74 -5.36
CA LEU A 94 6.88 -9.33 -5.21
C LEU A 94 6.38 -10.03 -6.48
N ALA A 95 6.76 -9.56 -7.67
CA ALA A 95 6.46 -10.26 -8.92
C ALA A 95 7.16 -11.63 -8.99
N VAL A 96 8.46 -11.68 -8.62
CA VAL A 96 9.22 -12.94 -8.55
C VAL A 96 8.59 -13.89 -7.54
N TRP A 97 8.26 -13.38 -6.35
CA TRP A 97 7.56 -14.15 -5.32
C TRP A 97 6.22 -14.69 -5.82
N SER A 98 5.42 -13.86 -6.49
CA SER A 98 4.10 -14.26 -7.00
C SER A 98 4.18 -15.36 -8.05
N VAL A 99 5.20 -15.35 -8.91
CA VAL A 99 5.42 -16.42 -9.89
C VAL A 99 5.80 -17.74 -9.19
N ALA A 100 6.66 -17.68 -8.18
CA ALA A 100 7.05 -18.86 -7.41
C ALA A 100 5.90 -19.49 -6.60
N ASN A 101 4.89 -18.68 -6.25
CA ASN A 101 3.75 -19.08 -5.40
C ASN A 101 2.42 -19.17 -6.16
N GLY A 102 2.41 -18.97 -7.49
CA GLY A 102 1.22 -18.82 -8.34
C GLY A 102 0.45 -20.11 -8.68
N SER A 103 0.69 -21.23 -8.00
CA SER A 103 -0.01 -22.49 -8.23
C SER A 103 -0.56 -23.08 -6.93
N GLY A 104 -1.75 -22.59 -6.55
CA GLY A 104 -2.76 -23.27 -5.73
C GLY A 104 -2.31 -24.02 -4.47
N THR A 105 -2.84 -23.60 -3.33
CA THR A 105 -2.92 -24.38 -2.07
C THR A 105 -1.61 -24.59 -1.30
N ARG A 106 -1.51 -23.85 -0.19
CA ARG A 106 -0.87 -24.18 1.10
C ARG A 106 0.38 -25.07 1.02
N ARG A 107 1.56 -24.44 1.07
CA ARG A 107 2.79 -25.10 1.53
C ARG A 107 3.22 -24.49 2.87
N THR A 108 2.68 -25.03 3.96
CA THR A 108 3.31 -24.96 5.28
C THR A 108 4.60 -25.77 5.22
N THR A 109 5.69 -25.13 4.79
CA THR A 109 7.04 -25.66 5.03
C THR A 109 8.01 -24.51 5.14
N SER A 110 8.49 -24.31 6.37
CA SER A 110 9.72 -23.59 6.69
C SER A 110 10.80 -23.88 5.65
N ARG A 111 11.25 -22.85 4.95
CA ARG A 111 12.63 -22.79 4.44
C ARG A 111 13.05 -21.35 4.21
N HIS A 112 14.03 -20.95 5.01
CA HIS A 112 14.86 -19.78 4.79
C HIS A 112 15.47 -19.85 3.39
N SER A 113 15.00 -19.01 2.48
CA SER A 113 15.75 -18.67 1.28
C SER A 113 15.67 -17.15 1.10
N VAL A 114 16.63 -16.49 1.74
CA VAL A 114 16.89 -15.06 1.56
C VAL A 114 17.45 -14.89 0.15
N ILE A 115 16.63 -14.44 -0.79
CA ILE A 115 17.13 -13.93 -2.07
C ILE A 115 17.47 -12.46 -1.83
N VAL A 116 18.70 -12.19 -1.40
CA VAL A 116 19.25 -10.83 -1.37
C VAL A 116 19.61 -10.45 -2.80
N ALA A 117 18.74 -9.68 -3.45
CA ALA A 117 19.13 -8.94 -4.65
C ALA A 117 19.71 -7.61 -4.19
N GLU A 118 21.04 -7.56 -4.09
CA GLU A 118 21.83 -6.34 -3.97
C GLU A 118 21.52 -5.43 -5.16
N VAL A 119 20.92 -4.26 -4.91
CA VAL A 119 20.79 -3.19 -5.90
C VAL A 119 21.19 -1.89 -5.23
N ALA A 120 22.28 -1.34 -5.75
CA ALA A 120 22.95 -0.14 -5.30
C ALA A 120 22.21 1.15 -5.72
N ASP A 121 22.22 2.10 -4.79
CA ASP A 121 22.10 3.56 -4.89
C ASP A 121 21.51 4.19 -6.18
N ALA A 122 20.30 4.75 -6.06
CA ALA A 122 19.89 5.95 -6.79
C ALA A 122 18.81 6.75 -6.05
N ARG A 123 19.27 7.67 -5.19
CA ARG A 123 18.64 8.95 -4.78
C ARG A 123 17.27 9.26 -5.42
N THR A 124 16.19 8.98 -4.72
CA THR A 124 14.83 9.21 -5.20
C THR A 124 14.41 10.66 -5.00
N ARG A 125 14.35 11.42 -6.11
CA ARG A 125 13.52 12.63 -6.22
C ARG A 125 12.05 12.22 -6.04
N VAL A 126 11.39 12.80 -5.04
CA VAL A 126 9.94 12.75 -4.87
C VAL A 126 9.30 13.34 -6.13
N PRO A 127 8.29 12.71 -6.75
CA PRO A 127 7.59 13.30 -7.88
C PRO A 127 6.89 14.58 -7.41
N ARG A 128 7.46 15.71 -7.82
CA ARG A 128 6.82 17.03 -7.74
C ARG A 128 5.55 16.91 -8.57
N CYS A 129 4.38 17.02 -7.94
CA CYS A 129 3.15 17.27 -8.68
C CYS A 129 3.35 18.64 -9.35
N VAL A 130 3.77 18.63 -10.62
CA VAL A 130 3.89 19.86 -11.39
C VAL A 130 2.47 20.21 -11.79
N ILE A 131 1.83 21.03 -10.96
CA ILE A 131 0.69 21.85 -11.37
C ILE A 131 1.23 22.76 -12.49
N HIS A 132 0.87 22.45 -13.74
CA HIS A 132 0.88 23.48 -14.78
C HIS A 132 -0.48 24.14 -14.72
N ASP A 133 -0.50 25.38 -14.20
CA ASP A 133 -1.53 26.34 -14.54
C ASP A 133 -1.31 26.76 -16.00
N TYR A 134 -2.25 26.37 -16.87
CA TYR A 134 -2.87 27.25 -17.86
C TYR A 134 -4.14 26.61 -18.41
#